data_AF-A0A7W6DS51-F1
#
_entry.id   AF-A0A7W6DS51-F1
#
_cell.length_a   1.000
_cell.length_b   1.000
_cell.length_c   1.000
_cell.angle_alpha   90.00
_cell.angle_beta   90.00
_cell.angle_gamma   90.00
#
_symmetry.space_group_name_H-M   'P 1'
#
loop_
_entity.id
_entity.type
_entity.pdbx_description
1 polymer ?
#
loop_
_entity_poly.entity_id
_entity_poly.type
_entity_poly.pdbx_seq_one_letter_code
_entity_poly.pdbx_strand_id
1 'polypeptide(L)'
;MAFKFTPVDPDEYARAFEEEEEAKSQEEALAAALAAEPHANLERFRRKRGFTKTEMAEMMDVTPRSYYAYESGKRSIPTEALVRLNMYTGVDLNEILTGRPSSEGYERVVSTTIWMLRVLMTDYKGIPLSRQEKIISETICYAQEHGCTIDKRLVDEVVASEMVYKYHSENIPAPPDPQAYSDDQLKQYKEDQATWEARIAAGLEGRRPSEEN
;
A
#
# COMPACT_ATOMS: atom_id res chain seq x y z
N MET A 1 -46.73 -2.24 39.33
CA MET A 1 -45.86 -1.22 38.75
C MET A 1 -45.94 -1.35 37.23
N ALA A 2 -46.42 -0.33 36.53
CA ALA A 2 -46.42 -0.33 35.06
C ALA A 2 -45.06 0.19 34.57
N PHE A 3 -44.28 -0.65 33.90
CA PHE A 3 -43.06 -0.21 33.22
C PHE A 3 -43.46 0.69 32.05
N LYS A 4 -43.10 1.97 32.12
CA LYS A 4 -43.24 2.89 30.98
C LYS A 4 -42.07 2.61 30.03
N PHE A 5 -42.37 2.00 28.89
CA PHE A 5 -41.41 1.85 27.81
C PHE A 5 -41.33 3.19 27.08
N THR A 6 -40.29 3.97 27.34
CA THR A 6 -39.94 5.12 26.50
C THR A 6 -39.31 4.57 25.22
N PRO A 7 -39.91 4.81 24.04
CA PRO A 7 -39.29 4.41 22.78
C PRO A 7 -37.97 5.18 22.63
N VAL A 8 -36.87 4.44 22.60
CA VAL A 8 -35.54 4.98 22.30
C VAL A 8 -35.46 5.19 20.80
N ASP A 9 -35.00 6.37 20.37
CA ASP A 9 -34.75 6.68 18.97
C ASP A 9 -33.71 5.68 18.42
N PRO A 10 -33.99 4.93 17.33
CA PRO A 10 -33.04 3.98 16.76
C PRO A 10 -31.66 4.58 16.48
N ASP A 11 -31.61 5.86 16.07
CA ASP A 11 -30.34 6.54 15.76
C ASP A 11 -29.58 6.95 17.03
N GLU A 12 -30.28 7.18 18.14
CA GLU A 12 -29.67 7.41 19.46
C GLU A 12 -29.12 6.11 20.04
N TYR A 13 -29.84 4.99 19.88
CA TYR A 13 -29.37 3.67 20.28
C TYR A 13 -28.14 3.21 19.48
N ALA A 14 -28.13 3.44 18.16
CA ALA A 14 -26.99 3.12 17.30
C ALA A 14 -25.72 3.89 17.72
N ARG A 15 -25.84 5.21 17.94
CA ARG A 15 -24.73 6.04 18.41
C ARG A 15 -24.22 5.61 19.79
N ALA A 16 -25.12 5.34 20.73
CA ALA A 16 -24.74 4.87 22.05
C ALA A 16 -24.01 3.51 22.00
N PHE A 17 -24.43 2.63 21.09
CA PHE A 17 -23.78 1.35 20.87
C PHE A 17 -22.38 1.52 20.26
N GLU A 18 -22.24 2.37 19.24
CA GLU A 18 -20.96 2.72 18.63
C GLU A 18 -20.00 3.35 19.66
N GLU A 19 -20.48 4.30 20.47
CA GLU A 19 -19.68 4.93 21.54
C GLU A 19 -19.24 3.91 22.60
N GLU A 20 -20.10 2.96 22.97
CA GLU A 20 -19.75 1.90 23.93
C GLU A 20 -18.73 0.90 23.35
N GLU A 21 -18.86 0.58 22.06
CA GLU A 21 -17.93 -0.28 21.32
C GLU A 21 -16.56 0.40 21.16
N GLU A 22 -16.54 1.69 20.82
CA GLU A 22 -15.33 2.51 20.78
C GLU A 22 -14.68 2.62 22.16
N ALA A 23 -15.46 2.84 23.23
CA ALA A 23 -14.94 2.92 24.59
C ALA A 23 -14.31 1.60 25.05
N LYS A 24 -14.96 0.46 24.74
CA LYS A 24 -14.40 -0.88 25.00
C LYS A 24 -13.12 -1.12 24.21
N SER A 25 -13.11 -0.73 22.93
CA SER A 25 -11.93 -0.81 22.07
C SER A 25 -10.77 0.02 22.64
N GLN A 26 -11.04 1.25 23.08
CA GLN A 26 -10.05 2.12 23.72
C GLN A 26 -9.55 1.56 25.05
N GLU A 27 -10.43 1.00 25.88
CA GLU A 27 -10.06 0.37 27.16
C GLU A 27 -9.18 -0.87 26.93
N GLU A 28 -9.52 -1.71 25.96
CA GLU A 28 -8.72 -2.87 25.57
C GLU A 28 -7.35 -2.44 25.01
N ALA A 29 -7.31 -1.41 24.16
CA ALA A 29 -6.08 -0.85 23.63
C ALA A 29 -5.19 -0.28 24.75
N LEU A 30 -5.77 0.43 25.73
CA LEU A 30 -5.05 0.96 26.89
C LEU A 30 -4.49 -0.17 27.76
N ALA A 31 -5.30 -1.19 28.04
CA ALA A 31 -4.87 -2.36 28.80
C ALA A 31 -3.73 -3.10 28.09
N ALA A 32 -3.81 -3.26 26.77
CA ALA A 32 -2.76 -3.86 25.95
C ALA A 32 -1.48 -3.01 25.93
N ALA A 33 -1.59 -1.68 25.86
CA ALA A 33 -0.46 -0.77 25.91
C ALA A 33 0.24 -0.79 27.27
N LEU A 34 -0.52 -0.87 28.37
CA LEU A 34 0.01 -0.96 29.73
C LEU A 34 0.65 -2.33 30.03
N ALA A 35 0.15 -3.39 29.39
CA ALA A 35 0.74 -4.73 29.47
C ALA A 35 1.94 -4.93 28.53
N ALA A 36 2.19 -3.99 27.61
CA ALA A 36 3.32 -4.09 26.71
C ALA A 36 4.62 -4.02 27.50
N GLU A 37 5.52 -4.98 27.25
CA GLU A 37 6.89 -4.98 27.74
C GLU A 37 7.80 -4.67 26.54
N PRO A 38 8.10 -3.39 26.24
CA PRO A 38 8.81 -3.03 25.01
C PRO A 38 10.17 -3.71 24.87
N HIS A 39 10.83 -3.96 26.00
CA HIS A 39 12.11 -4.67 26.07
C HIS A 39 11.97 -6.14 25.66
N ALA A 40 10.94 -6.84 26.15
CA ALA A 40 10.65 -8.21 25.79
C ALA A 40 10.17 -8.33 24.33
N ASN A 41 9.40 -7.34 23.86
CA ASN A 41 8.94 -7.29 22.47
C ASN A 41 10.09 -7.03 21.50
N LEU A 42 11.02 -6.14 21.84
CA LEU A 42 12.26 -5.95 21.07
C LEU A 42 13.08 -7.24 20.98
N GLU A 43 13.20 -7.98 22.09
CA GLU A 43 13.88 -9.28 22.08
C GLU A 43 13.16 -10.31 21.19
N ARG A 44 11.83 -10.39 21.28
CA ARG A 44 11.02 -11.29 20.43
C ARG A 44 11.15 -10.92 18.96
N PHE A 45 11.10 -9.63 18.64
CA PHE A 45 11.29 -9.11 17.28
C PHE A 45 12.63 -9.55 16.71
N ARG A 46 13.73 -9.31 17.46
CA ARG A 46 15.07 -9.72 17.08
C ARG A 46 15.15 -11.23 16.82
N ARG A 47 14.64 -12.04 17.75
CA ARG A 47 14.67 -13.52 17.66
C ARG A 47 13.86 -14.03 16.47
N LYS A 48 12.65 -13.48 16.24
CA LYS A 48 11.77 -13.85 15.12
C LYS A 48 12.44 -13.63 13.76
N ARG A 49 13.26 -12.58 13.65
CA ARG A 49 13.99 -12.22 12.42
C ARG A 49 15.38 -12.85 12.32
N GLY A 50 15.83 -13.59 13.33
CA GLY A 50 17.13 -14.25 13.34
C GLY A 50 18.33 -13.31 13.56
N PHE A 51 18.10 -12.06 13.96
CA PHE A 51 19.18 -11.10 14.17
C PHE A 51 19.96 -11.38 15.46
N THR A 52 21.25 -11.14 15.41
CA THR A 52 22.14 -11.09 16.56
C THR A 52 21.96 -9.78 17.31
N LYS A 53 22.39 -9.75 18.58
CA LYS A 53 22.35 -8.51 19.39
C LYS A 53 23.29 -7.43 18.85
N THR A 54 24.36 -7.83 18.17
CA THR A 54 25.34 -6.92 17.56
C THR A 54 24.75 -6.26 16.32
N GLU A 55 24.12 -7.03 15.42
CA GLU A 55 23.45 -6.50 14.23
C GLU A 55 22.33 -5.52 14.61
N MET A 56 21.55 -5.84 15.65
CA MET A 56 20.54 -4.90 16.14
C MET A 56 21.14 -3.62 16.71
N ALA A 57 22.27 -3.71 17.42
CA ALA A 57 22.97 -2.52 17.91
C ALA A 57 23.48 -1.65 16.76
N GLU A 58 23.99 -2.26 15.69
CA GLU A 58 24.41 -1.58 14.47
C GLU A 58 23.24 -0.90 13.75
N MET A 59 22.11 -1.61 13.53
CA MET A 59 20.91 -1.03 12.90
C MET A 59 20.31 0.12 13.71
N MET A 60 20.41 0.06 15.04
CA MET A 60 19.93 1.12 15.93
C MET A 60 20.95 2.26 16.10
N ASP A 61 22.16 2.12 15.56
CA ASP A 61 23.31 3.01 15.76
C ASP A 61 23.54 3.28 17.27
N VAL A 62 23.74 2.20 18.01
CA VAL A 62 24.04 2.21 19.45
C VAL A 62 25.16 1.21 19.75
N THR A 63 25.79 1.36 20.92
CA THR A 63 26.78 0.38 21.36
C THR A 63 26.10 -0.95 21.73
N PRO A 64 26.74 -2.12 21.50
CA PRO A 64 26.20 -3.42 21.90
C PRO A 64 25.82 -3.45 23.39
N ARG A 65 26.65 -2.85 24.26
CA ARG A 65 26.33 -2.73 25.69
C ARG A 65 25.00 -2.02 25.94
N SER A 66 24.70 -0.96 25.20
CA SER A 66 23.44 -0.21 25.34
C SER A 66 22.27 -1.05 24.87
N TYR A 67 22.42 -1.75 23.73
CA TYR A 67 21.40 -2.66 23.22
C TYR A 67 21.05 -3.77 24.21
N TYR A 68 22.04 -4.38 24.86
CA TYR A 68 21.78 -5.39 25.90
C TYR A 68 21.02 -4.83 27.10
N ALA A 69 21.29 -3.57 27.48
CA ALA A 69 20.56 -2.90 28.54
C ALA A 69 19.10 -2.59 28.15
N TYR A 70 18.82 -2.41 26.85
CA TYR A 70 17.46 -2.25 26.33
C TYR A 70 16.65 -3.55 26.44
N GLU A 71 17.14 -4.66 25.89
CA GLU A 71 16.40 -5.94 25.93
C GLU A 71 16.19 -6.46 27.37
N SER A 72 17.10 -6.13 28.29
CA SER A 72 16.98 -6.51 29.69
C SER A 72 16.08 -5.58 30.51
N GLY A 73 15.51 -4.53 29.90
CA GLY A 73 14.66 -3.55 30.59
C GLY A 73 15.42 -2.64 31.56
N LYS A 74 16.75 -2.75 31.65
CA LYS A 74 17.60 -1.94 32.54
C LYS A 74 17.72 -0.49 32.10
N ARG A 75 17.45 -0.22 30.82
CA ARG A 75 17.48 1.12 30.23
C ARG A 75 16.33 1.26 29.24
N SER A 76 15.70 2.43 29.24
CA SER A 76 14.71 2.78 28.22
C SER A 76 15.36 2.85 26.83
N ILE A 77 14.59 2.46 25.82
CA ILE A 77 15.03 2.51 24.43
C ILE A 77 14.88 3.97 23.95
N PRO A 78 15.94 4.62 23.44
CA PRO A 78 15.83 5.95 22.87
C PRO A 78 14.93 5.93 21.64
N THR A 79 14.07 6.94 21.48
CA THR A 79 13.19 7.09 20.31
C THR A 79 13.98 7.11 19.00
N GLU A 80 15.12 7.80 18.97
CA GLU A 80 16.00 7.88 17.79
C GLU A 80 16.47 6.49 17.34
N ALA A 81 16.79 5.62 18.29
CA ALA A 81 17.24 4.26 18.01
C ALA A 81 16.11 3.40 17.45
N LEU A 82 14.87 3.61 17.91
CA LEU A 82 13.67 2.97 17.36
C LEU A 82 13.36 3.45 15.95
N VAL A 83 13.45 4.76 15.69
CA VAL A 83 13.24 5.32 14.35
C VAL A 83 14.26 4.76 13.37
N ARG A 84 15.54 4.68 13.75
CA ARG A 84 16.57 4.04 12.92
C ARG A 84 16.27 2.57 12.63
N LEU A 85 15.84 1.82 13.64
CA LEU A 85 15.42 0.42 13.45
C LEU A 85 14.25 0.31 12.46
N ASN A 86 13.26 1.19 12.55
CA ASN A 86 12.16 1.26 11.60
C ASN A 86 12.66 1.56 10.18
N MET A 87 13.56 2.53 10.00
CA MET A 87 14.14 2.85 8.68
C MET A 87 14.91 1.68 8.06
N TYR A 88 15.65 0.92 8.87
CA TYR A 88 16.42 -0.24 8.38
C TYR A 88 15.55 -1.46 8.07
N THR A 89 14.49 -1.67 8.84
CA THR A 89 13.68 -2.90 8.75
C THR A 89 12.38 -2.72 7.96
N GLY A 90 11.93 -1.48 7.78
CA GLY A 90 10.62 -1.15 7.20
C GLY A 90 9.43 -1.60 8.05
N VAL A 91 9.65 -2.03 9.29
CA VAL A 91 8.61 -2.58 10.17
C VAL A 91 8.00 -1.48 11.04
N ASP A 92 6.67 -1.49 11.17
CA ASP A 92 5.95 -0.55 12.01
C ASP A 92 6.49 -0.52 13.45
N LEU A 93 6.68 0.70 13.99
CA LEU A 93 7.16 0.89 15.36
C LEU A 93 6.24 0.23 16.37
N ASN A 94 4.93 0.22 16.11
CA ASN A 94 3.99 -0.44 16.99
C ASN A 94 4.22 -1.96 17.01
N GLU A 95 4.50 -2.59 15.85
CA GLU A 95 4.84 -4.01 15.80
C GLU A 95 6.11 -4.32 16.59
N ILE A 96 7.11 -3.45 16.52
CA ILE A 96 8.37 -3.59 17.28
C ILE A 96 8.10 -3.48 18.80
N LEU A 97 7.29 -2.51 19.22
CA LEU A 97 7.11 -2.16 20.64
C LEU A 97 6.04 -2.99 21.35
N THR A 98 4.95 -3.33 20.68
CA THR A 98 3.80 -4.03 21.27
C THR A 98 3.68 -5.46 20.75
N GLY A 99 4.46 -5.85 19.74
CA GLY A 99 4.32 -7.13 19.05
C GLY A 99 3.11 -7.18 18.11
N ARG A 100 2.37 -6.08 18.00
CA ARG A 100 1.20 -5.93 17.13
C ARG A 100 1.38 -4.67 16.29
N PRO A 101 1.12 -4.74 14.98
CA PRO A 101 1.13 -3.52 14.20
C PRO A 101 0.02 -2.55 14.64
N SER A 102 0.18 -1.28 14.33
CA SER A 102 -0.90 -0.29 14.44
C SER A 102 -2.08 -0.70 13.55
N SER A 103 -3.26 -0.73 14.16
CA SER A 103 -4.53 -0.89 13.45
C SER A 103 -4.63 0.16 12.34
N GLU A 104 -4.27 1.42 12.62
CA GLU A 104 -4.32 2.51 11.65
C GLU A 104 -3.50 2.29 10.38
N GLY A 105 -2.31 1.67 10.46
CA GLY A 105 -1.47 1.40 9.30
C GLY A 105 -2.04 0.28 8.42
N TYR A 106 -2.43 -0.82 9.06
CA TYR A 106 -2.93 -2.01 8.36
C TYR A 106 -4.34 -1.82 7.84
N GLU A 107 -5.23 -1.23 8.64
CA GLU A 107 -6.58 -0.88 8.22
C GLU A 107 -6.55 0.09 7.06
N ARG A 108 -5.62 1.06 7.04
CA ARG A 108 -5.49 1.98 5.91
C ARG A 108 -5.04 1.26 4.65
N VAL A 109 -4.02 0.41 4.73
CA VAL A 109 -3.54 -0.37 3.56
C VAL A 109 -4.64 -1.32 3.06
N VAL A 110 -5.31 -2.04 3.96
CA VAL A 110 -6.39 -2.97 3.62
C VAL A 110 -7.58 -2.21 3.03
N SER A 111 -8.03 -1.13 3.65
CA SER A 111 -9.14 -0.31 3.16
C SER A 111 -8.83 0.30 1.79
N THR A 112 -7.61 0.80 1.60
CA THR A 112 -7.15 1.34 0.31
C THR A 112 -7.12 0.24 -0.75
N THR A 113 -6.63 -0.94 -0.40
CA THR A 113 -6.60 -2.11 -1.30
C THR A 113 -8.01 -2.56 -1.69
N ILE A 114 -8.93 -2.66 -0.73
CA ILE A 114 -10.34 -2.99 -0.97
C ILE A 114 -10.99 -1.94 -1.86
N TRP A 115 -10.72 -0.66 -1.61
CA TRP A 115 -11.24 0.44 -2.41
C TRP A 115 -10.71 0.36 -3.85
N MET A 116 -9.40 0.16 -4.06
CA MET A 116 -8.82 -0.01 -5.40
C MET A 116 -9.38 -1.24 -6.11
N LEU A 117 -9.49 -2.39 -5.43
CA LEU A 117 -10.13 -3.58 -5.99
C LEU A 117 -11.55 -3.28 -6.44
N ARG A 118 -12.32 -2.56 -5.63
CA ARG A 118 -13.69 -2.16 -5.99
C ARG A 118 -13.68 -1.30 -7.25
N VAL A 119 -12.84 -0.27 -7.34
CA VAL A 119 -12.69 0.58 -8.53
C VAL A 119 -12.31 -0.25 -9.77
N LEU A 120 -11.32 -1.14 -9.65
CA LEU A 120 -10.89 -2.01 -10.75
C LEU A 120 -12.00 -2.97 -11.20
N MET A 121 -12.81 -3.46 -10.26
CA MET A 121 -13.94 -4.34 -10.57
C MET A 121 -15.14 -3.60 -11.17
N THR A 122 -15.39 -2.34 -10.77
CA THR A 122 -16.54 -1.56 -11.26
C THR A 122 -16.26 -0.87 -12.58
N ASP A 123 -15.12 -0.18 -12.67
CA ASP A 123 -14.80 0.74 -13.75
C ASP A 123 -14.02 0.02 -14.87
N TYR A 124 -13.22 -0.99 -14.50
CA TYR A 124 -12.32 -1.72 -15.40
C TYR A 124 -12.67 -3.21 -15.53
N LYS A 125 -13.94 -3.47 -15.88
CA LYS A 125 -14.48 -4.84 -15.98
C LYS A 125 -13.67 -5.71 -16.94
N GLY A 126 -13.30 -6.91 -16.48
CA GLY A 126 -12.60 -7.90 -17.30
C GLY A 126 -11.08 -7.82 -17.23
N ILE A 127 -10.50 -7.01 -16.33
CA ILE A 127 -9.08 -7.18 -15.94
C ILE A 127 -8.96 -8.46 -15.08
N PRO A 128 -8.06 -9.39 -15.41
CA PRO A 128 -7.79 -10.56 -14.57
C PRO A 128 -7.22 -10.19 -13.21
N LEU A 129 -7.53 -10.98 -12.17
CA LEU A 129 -7.09 -10.71 -10.80
C LEU A 129 -5.56 -10.53 -10.67
N SER A 130 -4.76 -11.31 -11.41
CA SER A 130 -3.30 -11.17 -11.42
C SER A 130 -2.80 -9.82 -11.93
N ARG A 131 -3.53 -9.20 -12.88
CA ARG A 131 -3.22 -7.83 -13.33
C ARG A 131 -3.75 -6.78 -12.36
N GLN A 132 -4.90 -7.02 -11.73
CA GLN A 132 -5.40 -6.13 -10.68
C GLN A 132 -4.41 -6.04 -9.51
N GLU A 133 -3.86 -7.19 -9.08
CA GLU A 133 -2.82 -7.27 -8.06
C GLU A 133 -1.59 -6.44 -8.45
N LYS A 134 -1.14 -6.56 -9.70
CA LYS A 134 -0.01 -5.78 -10.21
C LYS A 134 -0.28 -4.28 -10.17
N ILE A 135 -1.42 -3.84 -10.70
CA ILE A 135 -1.83 -2.42 -10.72
C ILE A 135 -1.89 -1.86 -9.30
N ILE A 136 -2.49 -2.60 -8.36
CA ILE A 136 -2.57 -2.22 -6.95
C ILE A 136 -1.17 -2.06 -6.34
N SER A 137 -0.30 -3.04 -6.56
CA SER A 137 1.08 -3.02 -6.05
C SER A 137 1.86 -1.82 -6.59
N GLU A 138 1.81 -1.58 -7.90
CA GLU A 138 2.47 -0.44 -8.54
C GLU A 138 1.90 0.89 -8.04
N THR A 139 0.59 1.00 -7.84
CA THR A 139 -0.06 2.20 -7.30
C THR A 139 0.42 2.50 -5.87
N ILE A 140 0.49 1.48 -5.02
CA ILE A 140 0.96 1.62 -3.63
C ILE A 140 2.43 2.03 -3.61
N CYS A 141 3.29 1.36 -4.37
CA CYS A 141 4.71 1.69 -4.44
C CYS A 141 4.92 3.12 -4.93
N TYR A 142 4.25 3.52 -6.01
CA TYR A 142 4.35 4.88 -6.54
C TYR A 142 3.95 5.93 -5.51
N ALA A 143 2.82 5.72 -4.82
CA ALA A 143 2.32 6.62 -3.80
C ALA A 143 3.28 6.76 -2.61
N GLN A 144 3.90 5.65 -2.19
CA GLN A 144 4.89 5.63 -1.11
C GLN A 144 6.16 6.40 -1.50
N GLU A 145 6.67 6.18 -2.72
CA GLU A 145 7.89 6.84 -3.22
C GLU A 145 7.71 8.36 -3.38
N HIS A 146 6.54 8.79 -3.82
CA HIS A 146 6.26 10.20 -4.14
C HIS A 146 5.52 10.95 -3.04
N GLY A 147 5.17 10.26 -1.94
CA GLY A 147 4.45 10.84 -0.81
C GLY A 147 3.05 11.37 -1.18
N CYS A 148 2.40 10.78 -2.20
CA CYS A 148 1.09 11.21 -2.65
C CYS A 148 -0.04 10.33 -2.09
N THR A 149 -1.27 10.86 -2.12
CA THR A 149 -2.45 10.12 -1.67
C THR A 149 -2.98 9.27 -2.81
N ILE A 150 -3.37 8.02 -2.51
CA ILE A 150 -4.01 7.15 -3.48
C ILE A 150 -5.45 7.63 -3.67
N ASP A 151 -5.73 8.18 -4.84
CA ASP A 151 -7.06 8.57 -5.29
C ASP A 151 -7.39 7.94 -6.65
N LYS A 152 -8.59 8.22 -7.16
CA LYS A 152 -9.04 7.64 -8.45
C LYS A 152 -8.14 8.07 -9.61
N ARG A 153 -7.64 9.31 -9.58
CA ARG A 153 -6.82 9.85 -10.66
C ARG A 153 -5.53 9.06 -10.79
N LEU A 154 -4.87 8.77 -9.67
CA LEU A 154 -3.66 7.96 -9.68
C LEU A 154 -3.93 6.52 -10.16
N VAL A 155 -5.04 5.90 -9.72
CA VAL A 155 -5.43 4.58 -10.22
C VAL A 155 -5.65 4.61 -11.74
N ASP A 156 -6.33 5.63 -12.26
CA ASP A 156 -6.54 5.81 -13.70
C ASP A 156 -5.21 5.99 -14.45
N GLU A 157 -4.26 6.76 -13.91
CA GLU A 157 -2.92 6.94 -14.48
C GLU A 157 -2.15 5.61 -14.55
N VAL A 158 -2.16 4.82 -13.46
CA VAL A 158 -1.47 3.52 -13.43
C VAL A 158 -2.16 2.51 -14.35
N VAL A 159 -3.49 2.46 -14.38
CA VAL A 159 -4.24 1.62 -15.31
C VAL A 159 -3.96 2.02 -16.76
N ALA A 160 -3.89 3.31 -17.07
CA ALA A 160 -3.50 3.80 -18.38
C ALA A 160 -2.05 3.40 -18.74
N SER A 161 -1.14 3.35 -17.77
CA SER A 161 0.23 2.89 -18.02
C SER A 161 0.32 1.38 -18.30
N GLU A 162 -0.53 0.56 -17.67
CA GLU A 162 -0.49 -0.90 -17.77
C GLU A 162 -1.42 -1.47 -18.87
N MET A 163 -2.52 -0.77 -19.17
CA MET A 163 -3.61 -1.21 -20.07
C MET A 163 -3.89 -0.17 -21.16
N VAL A 164 -2.82 0.41 -21.71
CA VAL A 164 -2.71 1.62 -22.55
C VAL A 164 -3.89 1.92 -23.47
N TYR A 165 -4.41 0.96 -24.23
CA TYR A 165 -5.49 1.24 -25.20
C TYR A 165 -6.81 0.51 -24.89
N LYS A 166 -6.81 -0.47 -23.98
CA LYS A 166 -8.01 -1.29 -23.73
C LYS A 166 -9.14 -0.50 -23.08
N TYR A 167 -8.79 0.39 -22.14
CA TYR A 167 -9.76 1.21 -21.40
C TYR A 167 -9.55 2.72 -21.60
N HIS A 168 -8.47 3.11 -22.29
CA HIS A 168 -8.16 4.50 -22.61
C HIS A 168 -7.97 4.67 -24.12
N SER A 169 -9.08 4.55 -24.86
CA SER A 169 -9.07 4.71 -26.33
C SER A 169 -8.63 6.11 -26.76
N GLU A 170 -8.77 7.11 -25.89
CA GLU A 170 -8.29 8.47 -26.07
C GLU A 170 -6.77 8.58 -26.15
N ASN A 171 -6.04 7.59 -25.62
CA ASN A 171 -4.57 7.57 -25.65
C ASN A 171 -4.01 6.92 -26.92
N ILE A 172 -4.86 6.45 -27.83
CA ILE A 172 -4.43 5.83 -29.10
C ILE A 172 -3.67 6.90 -29.94
N PRO A 173 -2.37 6.71 -30.22
CA PRO A 173 -1.64 7.63 -31.08
C PRO A 173 -2.23 7.64 -32.49
N ALA A 174 -2.22 8.80 -33.14
CA ALA A 174 -2.66 8.90 -34.53
C ALA A 174 -1.82 7.97 -35.44
N PRO A 175 -2.44 7.32 -36.44
CA PRO A 175 -1.70 6.50 -37.40
C PRO A 175 -0.72 7.37 -38.21
N PRO A 176 0.36 6.78 -38.76
CA PRO A 176 1.27 7.49 -39.65
C PRO A 176 0.51 8.16 -40.80
N ASP A 177 0.78 9.46 -41.04
CA ASP A 177 0.12 10.22 -42.11
C ASP A 177 0.71 9.84 -43.46
N PRO A 178 -0.06 9.28 -44.42
CA PRO A 178 0.44 8.94 -45.75
C PRO A 178 1.02 10.13 -46.51
N GLN A 179 0.56 11.35 -46.24
CA GLN A 179 1.02 12.56 -46.92
C GLN A 179 2.39 13.06 -46.43
N ALA A 180 2.86 12.55 -45.28
CA ALA A 180 4.17 12.88 -44.72
C ALA A 180 5.32 12.09 -45.39
N TYR A 181 5.01 11.10 -46.22
CA TYR A 181 5.98 10.25 -46.91
C TYR A 181 6.05 10.62 -48.39
N SER A 182 7.26 10.74 -48.91
CA SER A 182 7.46 10.84 -50.37
C SER A 182 7.25 9.48 -51.06
N ASP A 183 7.07 9.48 -52.38
CA ASP A 183 6.84 8.26 -53.17
C ASP A 183 7.96 7.20 -52.99
N ASP A 184 9.20 7.65 -52.76
CA ASP A 184 10.35 6.78 -52.50
C ASP A 184 10.35 6.18 -51.08
N GLN A 185 9.55 6.72 -50.16
CA GLN A 185 9.43 6.29 -48.76
C GLN A 185 8.24 5.37 -48.50
N LEU A 186 7.57 4.88 -49.55
CA LEU A 186 6.41 3.99 -49.44
C LEU A 186 6.69 2.69 -48.65
N LYS A 187 7.94 2.20 -48.70
CA LYS A 187 8.36 1.03 -47.91
C LYS A 187 8.41 1.36 -46.42
N GLN A 188 8.96 2.52 -46.06
CA GLN A 188 9.03 2.99 -44.68
C GLN A 188 7.63 3.22 -44.10
N TYR A 189 6.73 3.84 -44.87
CA TYR A 189 5.34 4.03 -44.46
C TYR A 189 4.65 2.70 -44.08
N LYS A 190 4.85 1.64 -44.87
CA LYS A 190 4.27 0.32 -44.58
C LYS A 190 4.85 -0.32 -43.32
N GLU A 191 6.15 -0.15 -43.08
CA GLU A 191 6.83 -0.63 -41.87
C GLU A 191 6.36 0.13 -40.62
N ASP A 192 6.25 1.46 -40.70
CA ASP A 192 5.75 2.31 -39.63
C ASP A 192 4.27 2.03 -39.34
N GLN A 193 3.46 1.80 -40.39
CA GLN A 193 2.06 1.42 -40.26
C GLN A 193 1.90 0.05 -39.57
N ALA A 194 2.68 -0.96 -39.99
CA ALA A 194 2.68 -2.28 -39.36
C ALA A 194 3.14 -2.22 -37.89
N THR A 195 4.12 -1.38 -37.58
CA THR A 195 4.63 -1.15 -36.22
C THR A 195 3.57 -0.47 -35.34
N TRP A 196 2.87 0.53 -35.89
CA TRP A 196 1.74 1.17 -35.22
C TRP A 196 0.62 0.17 -34.94
N GLU A 197 0.21 -0.63 -35.93
CA GLU A 197 -0.84 -1.65 -35.78
C GLU A 197 -0.47 -2.70 -34.71
N ALA A 198 0.78 -3.17 -34.70
CA ALA A 198 1.28 -4.11 -33.68
C ALA A 198 1.28 -3.50 -32.28
N ARG A 199 1.67 -2.22 -32.14
CA ARG A 199 1.65 -1.48 -30.87
C ARG A 199 0.23 -1.31 -30.34
N ILE A 200 -0.73 -0.97 -31.20
CA ILE A 200 -2.15 -0.84 -30.84
C ILE A 200 -2.70 -2.20 -30.40
N ALA A 201 -2.46 -3.27 -31.16
CA ALA A 201 -2.90 -4.61 -30.80
C ALA A 201 -2.34 -5.07 -29.43
N ALA A 202 -1.05 -4.83 -29.18
CA ALA A 202 -0.43 -5.14 -27.89
C ALA A 202 -1.05 -4.33 -26.74
N GLY A 203 -1.26 -3.03 -26.90
CA GLY A 203 -1.86 -2.18 -25.86
C GLY A 203 -3.35 -2.42 -25.63
N LEU A 204 -4.10 -2.89 -26.64
CA LEU A 204 -5.50 -3.35 -26.50
C LEU A 204 -5.59 -4.67 -25.72
N GLU A 205 -4.56 -5.50 -25.80
CA GLU A 205 -4.42 -6.71 -24.98
C GLU A 205 -3.75 -6.44 -23.62
N GLY A 206 -3.32 -5.20 -23.36
CA GLY A 206 -2.57 -4.79 -22.17
C GLY A 206 -1.23 -5.51 -22.03
N ARG A 207 -0.56 -5.82 -23.13
CA ARG A 207 0.86 -6.15 -23.15
C ARG A 207 1.63 -4.84 -23.36
N ARG A 208 2.63 -4.54 -22.54
CA ARG A 208 3.56 -3.45 -22.87
C ARG A 208 4.16 -3.78 -24.24
N PRO A 209 4.08 -2.88 -25.23
CA PRO A 209 4.96 -2.96 -26.37
C PRO A 209 6.37 -2.95 -25.78
N SER A 210 7.19 -3.95 -26.11
CA SER A 210 8.60 -3.89 -25.77
C SER A 210 9.13 -2.57 -26.33
N GLU A 211 9.51 -1.65 -25.44
CA GLU A 211 10.38 -0.54 -25.81
C GLU A 211 11.70 -1.19 -26.19
N GLU A 212 11.84 -1.58 -27.47
CA GLU A 212 13.10 -2.00 -28.03
C GLU A 212 14.03 -0.77 -28.10
N ASN A 213 15.24 -0.97 -27.58
CA ASN A 213 16.38 -0.04 -27.56
C ASN A 213 16.66 0.65 -28.89
#